data_AF-A0A376MR05-F1
#
_entry.id   AF-A0A376MR05-F1
#
_cell.length_a   1.000
_cell.length_b   1.000
_cell.length_c   1.000
_cell.angle_alpha   90.00
_cell.angle_beta   90.00
_cell.angle_gamma   90.00
#
_symmetry.space_group_name_H-M   'P 1'
#
loop_
_entity.id
_entity.type
_entity.pdbx_description
1 polymer ?
#
loop_
_entity_poly.entity_id
_entity_poly.type
_entity_poly.pdbx_seq_one_letter_code
_entity_poly.pdbx_strand_id
1 'polypeptide(L)'
;MLLSTPRCLTVTVKHRGVDTGKFIYDDDYYFYINLLAENQLDLNPGEKTINAQIMDLADEIAYAAHDLEDALSRNMVTIEDIEYEFQISDEFRGAREQFREIVTQSRNTAFQANLLKTSEEFAIIFRKELTSNIVNRLVADISVVTNLNGFQELGFGKLNALSEGLKKTSL
;
A
#
# COMPACT_ATOMS: atom_id res chain seq x y z
N MET A 1 11.96 -24.54 6.40
CA MET A 1 12.33 -25.03 5.05
C MET A 1 11.18 -24.69 4.10
N LEU A 2 11.05 -23.42 3.70
CA LEU A 2 9.93 -22.93 2.86
C LEU A 2 10.34 -21.86 1.83
N LEU A 3 11.64 -21.62 1.63
CA LEU A 3 12.17 -20.64 0.66
C LEU A 3 12.80 -21.31 -0.58
N SER A 4 12.49 -22.58 -0.84
CA SER A 4 13.25 -23.43 -1.76
C SER A 4 12.74 -23.42 -3.22
N THR A 5 12.04 -22.39 -3.67
CA THR A 5 11.68 -22.26 -5.10
C THR A 5 12.30 -21.00 -5.69
N PRO A 6 12.88 -21.07 -6.91
CA PRO A 6 13.49 -19.92 -7.59
C PRO A 6 12.56 -18.70 -7.67
N ARG A 7 11.24 -18.94 -7.78
CA ARG A 7 10.20 -17.90 -7.79
C ARG A 7 10.06 -17.11 -6.49
N CYS A 8 10.35 -17.70 -5.33
CA CYS A 8 10.28 -16.98 -4.05
C CYS A 8 11.48 -16.03 -3.87
N LEU A 9 12.63 -16.39 -4.40
CA LEU A 9 13.87 -15.60 -4.32
C LEU A 9 13.82 -14.37 -5.24
N THR A 10 13.13 -14.47 -6.38
CA THR A 10 12.91 -13.31 -7.27
C THR A 10 11.90 -12.29 -6.73
N VAL A 11 11.19 -12.62 -5.65
CA VAL A 11 10.30 -11.69 -4.94
C VAL A 11 11.08 -10.84 -3.93
N THR A 12 12.11 -11.40 -3.30
CA THR A 12 12.77 -10.77 -2.13
C THR A 12 13.83 -9.73 -2.49
N VAL A 13 14.40 -9.80 -3.69
CA VAL A 13 15.43 -8.87 -4.14
C VAL A 13 14.79 -7.61 -4.73
N LYS A 14 14.72 -6.57 -3.91
CA LYS A 14 14.03 -5.31 -4.25
C LYS A 14 14.92 -4.23 -4.90
N HIS A 15 16.25 -4.23 -4.71
CA HIS A 15 17.08 -3.06 -5.06
C HIS A 15 18.53 -3.37 -5.48
N ARG A 16 18.94 -2.81 -6.62
CA ARG A 16 20.21 -2.07 -6.74
C ARG A 16 19.93 -0.78 -7.52
N GLY A 17 19.48 0.24 -6.80
CA GLY A 17 19.43 1.63 -7.28
C GLY A 17 20.55 2.40 -6.60
N VAL A 18 21.23 3.29 -7.34
CA VAL A 18 22.47 3.95 -6.92
C VAL A 18 22.30 4.90 -5.71
N ASP A 19 21.08 5.18 -5.23
CA ASP A 19 20.85 6.26 -4.25
C ASP A 19 19.78 6.01 -3.15
N THR A 20 19.36 4.77 -2.86
CA THR A 20 18.28 4.53 -1.87
C THR A 20 18.73 4.10 -0.47
N GLY A 21 20.03 4.04 -0.20
CA GLY A 21 20.58 3.59 1.09
C GLY A 21 20.33 2.11 1.42
N LYS A 22 19.68 1.36 0.52
CA LYS A 22 19.44 -0.09 0.64
C LYS A 22 20.40 -0.83 -0.30
N PHE A 23 21.11 -1.84 0.21
CA PHE A 23 22.07 -2.62 -0.57
C PHE A 23 21.89 -4.13 -0.33
N ILE A 24 22.34 -4.91 -1.30
CA ILE A 24 22.50 -6.38 -1.23
C ILE A 24 24.00 -6.66 -1.14
N TYR A 25 24.40 -7.65 -0.35
CA TYR A 25 25.80 -8.06 -0.27
C TYR A 25 26.27 -8.62 -1.60
N ASP A 26 27.55 -8.43 -1.93
CA ASP A 26 28.10 -8.81 -3.23
C ASP A 26 27.84 -10.30 -3.53
N ASP A 27 28.02 -11.19 -2.54
CA ASP A 27 27.78 -12.63 -2.69
C ASP A 27 26.30 -12.96 -3.02
N ASP A 28 25.36 -12.33 -2.31
CA ASP A 28 23.92 -12.49 -2.55
C ASP A 28 23.51 -11.90 -3.92
N TYR A 29 24.19 -10.84 -4.36
CA TYR A 29 23.97 -10.24 -5.66
C TYR A 29 24.43 -11.16 -6.79
N TYR A 30 25.63 -11.75 -6.69
CA TYR A 30 26.11 -12.72 -7.67
C TYR A 30 25.20 -13.95 -7.73
N PHE A 31 24.75 -14.43 -6.57
CA PHE A 31 23.76 -15.50 -6.49
C PHE A 31 22.45 -15.11 -7.21
N TYR A 32 21.94 -13.90 -6.97
CA TYR A 32 20.71 -13.41 -7.59
C TYR A 32 20.82 -13.28 -9.12
N ILE A 33 21.91 -12.71 -9.64
CA ILE A 33 22.14 -12.58 -11.09
C ILE A 33 22.22 -13.95 -11.76
N ASN A 34 22.91 -14.91 -11.14
CA ASN A 34 22.96 -16.28 -11.64
C ASN A 34 21.56 -16.92 -11.66
N LEU A 35 20.76 -16.71 -10.60
CA LEU A 35 19.39 -17.20 -10.53
C LEU A 35 18.50 -16.60 -11.64
N LEU A 36 18.65 -15.30 -11.93
CA LEU A 36 17.91 -14.67 -13.04
C LEU A 36 18.29 -15.28 -14.40
N ALA A 37 19.59 -15.46 -14.64
CA ALA A 37 20.11 -16.07 -15.86
C ALA A 37 19.62 -17.51 -16.04
N GLU A 38 19.65 -18.32 -14.96
CA GLU A 38 19.15 -19.70 -14.97
C GLU A 38 17.65 -19.79 -15.28
N ASN A 39 16.87 -18.80 -14.86
CA ASN A 39 15.43 -18.74 -15.07
C ASN A 39 15.03 -17.96 -16.34
N GLN A 40 15.99 -17.56 -17.17
CA GLN A 40 15.78 -16.83 -18.43
C GLN A 40 14.95 -15.54 -18.23
N LEU A 41 15.24 -14.83 -17.14
CA LEU A 41 14.61 -13.55 -16.83
C LEU A 41 15.54 -12.41 -17.28
N ASP A 42 15.19 -11.75 -18.38
CA ASP A 42 15.86 -10.53 -18.84
C ASP A 42 15.35 -9.33 -18.03
N LEU A 43 16.01 -9.03 -16.91
CA LEU A 43 15.75 -7.84 -16.11
C LEU A 43 16.92 -6.87 -16.24
N ASN A 44 16.61 -5.63 -16.58
CA ASN A 44 17.62 -4.57 -16.56
C ASN A 44 17.96 -4.18 -15.11
N PRO A 45 19.19 -3.68 -14.83
CA PRO A 45 19.52 -3.11 -13.53
C PRO A 45 18.53 -2.01 -13.13
N GLY A 46 17.79 -2.23 -12.03
CA GLY A 46 16.76 -1.31 -11.54
C GLY A 46 15.33 -1.73 -11.87
N GLU A 47 15.11 -2.74 -12.73
CA GLU A 47 13.79 -3.34 -12.93
C GLU A 47 13.47 -4.36 -11.83
N LYS A 48 12.20 -4.38 -11.41
CA LYS A 48 11.67 -5.34 -10.45
C LYS A 48 10.83 -6.37 -11.15
N THR A 49 10.85 -7.61 -10.64
CA THR A 49 9.91 -8.65 -11.11
C THR A 49 8.47 -8.28 -10.78
N ILE A 50 7.51 -8.78 -11.56
CA ILE A 50 6.07 -8.57 -11.29
C ILE A 50 5.72 -9.02 -9.86
N ASN A 51 6.31 -10.11 -9.37
CA ASN A 51 6.05 -10.59 -8.00
C ASN A 51 6.58 -9.61 -6.94
N ALA A 52 7.76 -9.02 -7.17
CA ALA A 52 8.30 -8.00 -6.27
C ALA A 52 7.44 -6.73 -6.28
N GLN A 53 6.92 -6.32 -7.44
CA GLN A 53 6.00 -5.20 -7.57
C GLN A 53 4.66 -5.46 -6.85
N ILE A 54 4.07 -6.66 -7.00
CA ILE A 54 2.85 -7.05 -6.28
C ILE A 54 3.07 -7.03 -4.77
N MET A 55 4.22 -7.52 -4.30
CA MET A 55 4.56 -7.50 -2.88
C MET A 55 4.75 -6.07 -2.36
N ASP A 56 5.42 -5.19 -3.11
CA ASP A 56 5.58 -3.78 -2.74
C ASP A 56 4.21 -3.09 -2.63
N LEU A 57 3.32 -3.29 -3.60
CA LEU A 57 1.96 -2.75 -3.56
C LEU A 57 1.13 -3.32 -2.40
N ALA A 58 1.27 -4.61 -2.10
CA ALA A 58 0.57 -5.22 -0.98
C ALA A 58 1.03 -4.62 0.35
N ASP A 59 2.33 -4.34 0.50
CA ASP A 59 2.90 -3.68 1.67
C ASP A 59 2.37 -2.25 1.81
N GLU A 60 2.29 -1.49 0.72
CA GLU A 60 1.72 -0.14 0.71
C GLU A 60 0.24 -0.11 1.09
N ILE A 61 -0.57 -1.03 0.55
CA ILE A 61 -2.00 -1.13 0.87
C ILE A 61 -2.20 -1.54 2.32
N ALA A 62 -1.42 -2.53 2.79
CA ALA A 62 -1.49 -2.99 4.17
C ALA A 62 -1.14 -1.85 5.13
N TYR A 63 -0.09 -1.09 4.84
CA TYR A 63 0.30 0.08 5.62
C TYR A 63 -0.84 1.11 5.67
N ALA A 64 -1.39 1.50 4.52
CA ALA A 64 -2.44 2.52 4.45
C ALA A 64 -3.73 2.12 5.20
N ALA A 65 -4.06 0.83 5.23
CA ALA A 65 -5.33 0.36 5.79
C ALA A 65 -5.19 -0.13 7.25
N HIS A 66 -4.19 -0.96 7.55
CA HIS A 66 -4.02 -1.54 8.88
C HIS A 66 -3.49 -0.52 9.89
N ASP A 67 -2.50 0.31 9.52
CA ASP A 67 -1.97 1.30 10.45
C ASP A 67 -3.04 2.35 10.78
N LEU A 68 -3.91 2.67 9.81
CA LEU A 68 -5.06 3.52 10.03
C LEU A 68 -6.06 2.91 11.01
N GLU A 69 -6.41 1.63 10.84
CA GLU A 69 -7.30 0.93 11.77
C GLU A 69 -6.74 0.93 13.20
N ASP A 70 -5.44 0.63 13.33
CA ASP A 70 -4.73 0.63 14.59
C ASP A 70 -4.69 2.02 15.22
N ALA A 71 -4.36 3.06 14.46
CA ALA A 71 -4.30 4.44 14.94
C ALA A 71 -5.68 4.94 15.41
N LEU A 72 -6.75 4.61 14.68
CA LEU A 72 -8.14 4.90 15.07
C LEU A 72 -8.56 4.11 16.31
N SER A 73 -8.16 2.84 16.43
CA SER A 73 -8.52 1.99 17.57
C SER A 73 -7.88 2.46 18.88
N ARG A 74 -6.68 3.07 18.80
CA ARG A 74 -5.92 3.62 19.93
C ARG A 74 -6.22 5.08 20.22
N ASN A 75 -7.16 5.70 19.49
CA ASN A 75 -7.45 7.14 19.54
C ASN A 75 -6.20 8.02 19.35
N MET A 76 -5.22 7.56 18.55
CA MET A 76 -4.02 8.34 18.23
C MET A 76 -4.33 9.43 17.19
N VAL A 77 -5.27 9.14 16.29
CA VAL A 77 -5.77 10.05 15.26
C VAL A 77 -7.29 9.94 15.19
N THR A 78 -7.95 11.03 14.78
CA THR A 78 -9.36 11.03 14.42
C THR A 78 -9.53 11.16 12.90
N ILE A 79 -10.74 10.89 12.40
CA ILE A 79 -11.05 11.08 10.98
C ILE A 79 -10.89 12.55 10.59
N GLU A 80 -11.25 13.46 11.50
CA GLU A 80 -11.13 14.89 11.33
C GLU A 80 -9.66 15.35 11.25
N ASP A 81 -8.77 14.75 12.06
CA ASP A 81 -7.33 15.01 11.97
C ASP A 81 -6.79 14.59 10.61
N ILE A 82 -7.20 13.42 10.11
CA ILE A 82 -6.78 12.92 8.80
C ILE A 82 -7.27 13.84 7.67
N GLU A 83 -8.53 14.26 7.71
CA GLU A 83 -9.07 15.21 6.74
C GLU A 83 -8.32 16.56 6.76
N TYR A 84 -7.90 17.01 7.95
CA TYR A 84 -7.12 18.24 8.10
C TYR A 84 -5.72 18.10 7.51
N GLU A 85 -5.04 16.98 7.75
CA GLU A 85 -3.73 16.69 7.16
C GLU A 85 -3.78 16.65 5.62
N PHE A 86 -4.83 16.04 5.05
CA PHE A 86 -5.09 16.12 3.62
C PHE A 86 -5.35 17.54 3.12
N GLN A 87 -5.91 18.43 3.95
CA GLN A 87 -6.19 19.81 3.56
C GLN A 87 -4.94 20.68 3.53
N ILE A 88 -4.05 20.53 4.51
CA ILE A 88 -2.82 21.33 4.63
C ILE A 88 -1.75 20.88 3.64
N SER A 89 -1.72 19.60 3.25
CA SER A 89 -0.80 19.11 2.23
C SER A 89 -1.26 19.51 0.83
N ASP A 90 -0.53 20.42 0.18
CA ASP A 90 -0.80 20.78 -1.21
C ASP A 90 -0.67 19.58 -2.18
N GLU A 91 0.13 18.57 -1.81
CA GLU A 91 0.35 17.34 -2.59
C GLU A 91 -0.85 16.38 -2.50
N PHE A 92 -1.49 16.28 -1.33
CA PHE A 92 -2.54 15.28 -1.07
C PHE A 92 -3.96 15.86 -1.03
N ARG A 93 -4.12 17.17 -1.23
CA ARG A 93 -5.43 17.84 -1.23
C ARG A 93 -6.44 17.20 -2.17
N GLY A 94 -6.00 16.68 -3.31
CA GLY A 94 -6.85 15.97 -4.27
C GLY A 94 -7.42 14.64 -3.77
N ALA A 95 -6.77 14.00 -2.80
CA ALA A 95 -7.20 12.72 -2.22
C ALA A 95 -8.26 12.89 -1.13
N ARG A 96 -8.45 14.11 -0.61
CA ARG A 96 -9.41 14.40 0.48
C ARG A 96 -10.84 13.97 0.14
N GLU A 97 -11.31 14.35 -1.05
CA GLU A 97 -12.69 14.02 -1.45
C GLU A 97 -12.89 12.50 -1.57
N GLN A 98 -11.89 11.78 -2.07
CA GLN A 98 -11.93 10.32 -2.16
C GLN A 98 -11.95 9.67 -0.78
N PHE A 99 -11.14 10.17 0.16
CA PHE A 99 -11.17 9.70 1.54
C PHE A 99 -12.54 9.96 2.19
N ARG A 100 -13.11 11.14 1.98
CA ARG A 100 -14.42 11.52 2.51
C ARG A 100 -15.56 10.67 1.95
N GLU A 101 -15.52 10.34 0.66
CA GLU A 101 -16.44 9.38 0.04
C GLU A 101 -16.37 8.02 0.73
N ILE A 102 -15.16 7.50 0.94
CA ILE A 102 -14.93 6.21 1.62
C ILE A 102 -15.44 6.24 3.07
N VAL A 103 -15.16 7.31 3.82
CA VAL A 103 -15.66 7.50 5.19
C VAL A 103 -17.19 7.52 5.21
N THR A 104 -17.80 8.26 4.28
CA THR A 104 -19.26 8.37 4.20
C THR A 104 -19.91 7.03 3.89
N GLN A 105 -19.36 6.28 2.93
CA GLN A 105 -19.80 4.93 2.60
C GLN A 105 -19.69 4.00 3.82
N SER A 106 -18.54 4.02 4.49
CA SER A 106 -18.27 3.18 5.66
C SER A 106 -19.20 3.52 6.85
N ARG A 107 -19.48 4.81 7.08
CA ARG A 107 -20.46 5.26 8.08
C ARG A 107 -21.86 4.77 7.74
N ASN A 108 -22.29 4.89 6.49
CA ASN A 108 -23.62 4.45 6.07
C ASN A 108 -23.83 2.94 6.30
N THR A 109 -22.82 2.11 5.98
CA THR A 109 -22.87 0.67 6.27
C THR A 109 -22.94 0.41 7.77
N ALA A 110 -22.11 1.10 8.56
CA ALA A 110 -22.12 0.95 10.02
C ALA A 110 -23.44 1.38 10.67
N PHE A 111 -24.13 2.40 10.15
CA PHE A 111 -25.44 2.82 10.63
C PHE A 111 -26.57 1.82 10.33
N GLN A 112 -26.41 0.98 9.31
CA GLN A 112 -27.39 -0.07 8.98
C GLN A 112 -27.28 -1.28 9.91
N ALA A 113 -26.18 -1.42 10.65
CA ALA A 113 -26.01 -2.46 11.64
C ALA A 113 -26.98 -2.28 12.80
N ASN A 114 -27.72 -3.34 13.13
CA ASN A 114 -28.83 -3.29 14.08
C ASN A 114 -28.77 -4.42 15.11
N LEU A 115 -27.62 -5.09 15.28
CA LEU A 115 -27.55 -6.31 16.09
C LEU A 115 -27.59 -5.99 17.60
N LEU A 116 -26.78 -5.03 18.05
CA LEU A 116 -26.64 -4.63 19.44
C LEU A 116 -27.13 -3.19 19.70
N LYS A 117 -27.17 -2.34 18.66
CA LYS A 117 -27.57 -0.92 18.72
C LYS A 117 -26.75 -0.11 19.73
N THR A 118 -25.47 -0.45 19.86
CA THR A 118 -24.52 0.25 20.73
C THR A 118 -23.53 1.08 19.92
N SER A 119 -22.96 2.11 20.55
CA SER A 119 -21.85 2.89 19.97
C SER A 119 -20.60 2.04 19.72
N GLU A 120 -20.39 1.00 20.53
CA GLU A 120 -19.28 0.06 20.39
C GLU A 120 -19.42 -0.80 19.13
N GLU A 121 -20.62 -1.32 18.86
CA GLU A 121 -20.91 -2.06 17.62
C GLU A 121 -20.65 -1.16 16.40
N PHE A 122 -21.18 0.06 16.43
CA PHE A 122 -20.95 1.04 15.37
C PHE A 122 -19.46 1.27 15.12
N ALA A 123 -18.68 1.52 16.19
CA ALA A 123 -17.25 1.81 16.05
C ALA A 123 -16.45 0.62 15.49
N ILE A 124 -16.79 -0.61 15.87
CA ILE A 124 -16.14 -1.82 15.37
C ILE A 124 -16.46 -2.03 13.88
N ILE A 125 -17.74 -1.91 13.50
CA ILE A 125 -18.17 -2.11 12.12
C ILE A 125 -17.61 -0.99 11.24
N PHE A 126 -17.68 0.26 11.70
CA PHE A 126 -17.13 1.40 10.98
C PHE A 126 -15.65 1.23 10.65
N ARG A 127 -14.81 0.84 11.63
CA ARG A 127 -13.38 0.60 11.38
C ARG A 127 -13.15 -0.50 10.36
N LYS A 128 -13.82 -1.65 10.49
CA LYS A 128 -13.68 -2.76 9.54
C LYS A 128 -14.12 -2.39 8.13
N GLU A 129 -15.23 -1.68 8.01
CA GLU A 129 -15.73 -1.19 6.73
C GLU A 129 -14.79 -0.15 6.12
N LEU A 130 -14.22 0.75 6.93
CA LEU A 130 -13.24 1.73 6.48
C LEU A 130 -12.00 1.04 5.88
N THR A 131 -11.38 0.11 6.63
CA THR A 131 -10.23 -0.67 6.16
C THR A 131 -10.57 -1.43 4.87
N SER A 132 -11.72 -2.13 4.84
CA SER A 132 -12.16 -2.92 3.68
C SER A 132 -12.37 -2.05 2.44
N ASN A 133 -13.04 -0.89 2.58
CA ASN A 133 -13.30 0.02 1.47
C ASN A 133 -12.00 0.66 0.94
N ILE A 134 -11.05 1.00 1.82
CA ILE A 134 -9.72 1.50 1.41
C ILE A 134 -8.98 0.44 0.60
N VAL A 135 -8.86 -0.78 1.14
CA VAL A 135 -8.18 -1.90 0.45
C VAL A 135 -8.83 -2.15 -0.91
N ASN A 136 -10.15 -2.28 -0.96
CA ASN A 136 -10.87 -2.52 -2.21
C ASN A 136 -10.63 -1.41 -3.24
N ARG A 137 -10.63 -0.15 -2.81
CA ARG A 137 -10.44 0.99 -3.70
C ARG A 137 -9.01 1.06 -4.24
N LEU A 138 -8.00 0.84 -3.39
CA LEU A 138 -6.59 0.82 -3.78
C LEU A 138 -6.28 -0.37 -4.71
N VAL A 139 -6.77 -1.57 -4.40
CA VAL A 139 -6.59 -2.75 -5.26
C VAL A 139 -7.23 -2.56 -6.63
N ALA A 140 -8.43 -1.95 -6.69
CA ALA A 140 -9.12 -1.70 -7.95
C ALA A 140 -8.45 -0.63 -8.84
N ASP A 141 -7.56 0.19 -8.28
CA ASP A 141 -6.83 1.24 -8.99
C ASP A 141 -5.42 0.80 -9.45
N ILE A 142 -5.02 -0.43 -9.12
CA ILE A 142 -3.74 -0.98 -9.58
C ILE A 142 -3.73 -1.00 -11.12
N SER A 143 -2.75 -0.31 -11.70
CA SER A 143 -2.58 -0.16 -13.13
C SER A 143 -1.10 -0.19 -13.51
N VAL A 144 -0.81 -0.18 -14.80
CA VAL A 144 0.57 -0.10 -15.31
C VAL A 144 0.95 1.37 -15.42
N VAL A 145 1.96 1.77 -14.65
CA VAL A 145 2.51 3.13 -14.61
C VAL A 145 3.97 3.12 -15.07
N THR A 146 4.47 4.27 -15.53
CA THR A 146 5.88 4.41 -15.92
C THR A 146 6.67 4.99 -14.75
N ASN A 147 7.67 4.26 -14.26
CA ASN A 147 8.58 4.72 -13.20
C ASN A 147 9.49 5.85 -13.71
N LEU A 148 10.14 6.56 -12.79
CA LEU A 148 11.16 7.60 -13.03
C LEU A 148 12.29 7.14 -13.97
N ASN A 149 12.60 5.84 -13.97
CA ASN A 149 13.62 5.26 -14.82
C ASN A 149 13.11 4.88 -16.23
N GLY A 150 11.84 5.18 -16.56
CA GLY A 150 11.23 4.89 -17.87
C GLY A 150 10.68 3.47 -18.03
N PHE A 151 10.73 2.64 -16.99
CA PHE A 151 10.20 1.26 -17.01
C PHE A 151 8.71 1.22 -16.68
N GLN A 152 7.99 0.27 -17.27
CA GLN A 152 6.60 -0.01 -16.93
C GLN A 152 6.53 -0.93 -15.69
N GLU A 153 5.82 -0.48 -14.66
CA GLU A 153 5.62 -1.23 -13.42
C GLU A 153 4.17 -1.12 -12.92
N LEU A 154 3.79 -2.02 -12.02
CA LEU A 154 2.50 -1.93 -11.32
C LEU A 154 2.56 -0.80 -10.29
N GLY A 155 1.54 0.07 -10.34
CA GLY A 155 1.39 1.21 -9.43
C GLY A 155 -0.07 1.65 -9.31
N PHE A 156 -0.31 2.67 -8.50
CA PHE A 156 -1.63 3.30 -8.42
C PHE A 156 -1.82 4.29 -9.58
N GLY A 157 -2.93 4.20 -10.28
CA GLY A 157 -3.25 5.10 -11.39
C GLY A 157 -3.72 6.47 -10.90
N LYS A 158 -4.81 6.51 -10.14
CA LYS A 158 -5.46 7.75 -9.67
C LYS A 158 -5.37 7.95 -8.17
N LEU A 159 -5.14 6.88 -7.41
CA LEU A 159 -5.20 6.87 -5.95
C LEU A 159 -3.83 6.91 -5.27
N ASN A 160 -2.75 7.19 -6.02
CA ASN A 160 -1.41 7.25 -5.45
C ASN A 160 -1.33 8.26 -4.27
N ALA A 161 -1.88 9.45 -4.47
CA ALA A 161 -1.95 10.50 -3.45
C ALA A 161 -2.75 10.09 -2.20
N LEU A 162 -3.74 9.20 -2.36
CA LEU A 162 -4.51 8.68 -1.23
C LEU A 162 -3.67 7.70 -0.41
N SER A 163 -3.00 6.75 -1.07
CA SER A 163 -2.12 5.77 -0.42
C SER A 163 -0.98 6.46 0.34
N GLU A 164 -0.26 7.38 -0.33
CA GLU A 164 0.85 8.11 0.27
C GLU A 164 0.40 9.04 1.41
N GLY A 165 -0.74 9.72 1.25
CA GLY A 165 -1.29 10.56 2.30
C GLY A 165 -1.67 9.75 3.54
N LEU A 166 -2.35 8.60 3.38
CA LEU A 166 -2.69 7.71 4.49
C LEU A 166 -1.45 7.18 5.20
N LYS A 167 -0.39 6.87 4.45
CA LYS A 167 0.90 6.45 5.01
C LYS A 167 1.56 7.55 5.84
N LYS A 168 1.52 8.79 5.37
CA LYS A 168 2.15 9.94 6.05
C LYS A 168 1.39 10.36 7.31
N THR A 169 0.07 10.26 7.29
CA THR A 169 -0.80 10.71 8.39
C THR A 169 -0.96 9.66 9.50
N SER A 170 -0.74 8.38 9.19
CA SER A 170 -0.78 7.29 10.18
C SER A 170 0.51 7.15 10.99
N LEU A 171 1.53 7.97 10.71
CA LEU A 171 2.84 8.05 11.39
C LEU A 171 2.93 9.25 12.32
#